data_AF-A0A521S4J2-F1
#
_entry.id   AF-A0A521S4J2-F1
#
_cell.length_a   1.000
_cell.length_b   1.000
_cell.length_c   1.000
_cell.angle_alpha   90.00
_cell.angle_beta   90.00
_cell.angle_gamma   90.00
#
_symmetry.space_group_name_H-M   'P 1'
#
loop_
_entity.id
_entity.type
_entity.pdbx_description
1 polymer ?
#
loop_
_entity_poly.entity_id
_entity_poly.type
_entity_poly.pdbx_seq_one_letter_code
_entity_poly.pdbx_strand_id
1 'polypeptide(L)'
;GTSDKMLRERPEIVKKVLRATLQSLRYVQQRPTETTQYIGKEWNVDPSLADELYRSMLPAFSKDGGMEEKGIREALAREMERVGMKEEVPLSRVLDLRLLKEVQKEF
;
A
#
# COMPACT_ATOMS: atom_id res chain seq x y z
N GLY A 1 7.95 -3.28 0.18
CA GLY A 1 8.19 -4.48 1.00
C GLY A 1 9.24 -4.18 2.07
N THR A 2 9.48 -5.11 2.99
CA THR A 2 10.58 -5.06 3.98
C THR A 2 11.21 -6.45 4.10
N SER A 3 12.32 -6.58 4.81
CA SER A 3 12.98 -7.88 5.00
C SER A 3 12.36 -8.70 6.13
N ASP A 4 12.42 -10.02 6.00
CA ASP A 4 12.16 -10.99 7.06
C ASP A 4 12.86 -10.66 8.38
N LYS A 5 14.11 -10.19 8.30
CA LYS A 5 14.90 -9.77 9.46
C LYS A 5 14.22 -8.61 10.20
N MET A 6 13.75 -7.60 9.46
CA MET A 6 13.02 -6.47 10.04
C MET A 6 11.70 -6.89 10.66
N LEU A 7 10.96 -7.81 10.02
CA LEU A 7 9.70 -8.34 10.56
C LEU A 7 9.92 -9.06 11.91
N ARG A 8 10.99 -9.84 12.04
CA ARG A 8 11.28 -10.63 13.25
C ARG A 8 11.96 -9.82 14.34
N GLU A 9 12.99 -9.06 14.01
CA GLU A 9 13.85 -8.41 15.00
C GLU A 9 13.36 -7.01 15.38
N ARG A 10 12.58 -6.35 14.51
CA ARG A 10 12.10 -4.98 14.74
C ARG A 10 10.61 -4.81 14.44
N PRO A 11 9.73 -5.69 14.96
CA PRO A 11 8.30 -5.67 14.64
C PRO A 11 7.64 -4.34 14.98
N GLU A 12 8.04 -3.69 16.08
CA GLU A 12 7.46 -2.40 16.49
C GLU A 12 7.79 -1.25 15.54
N ILE A 13 8.96 -1.27 14.90
CA ILE A 13 9.29 -0.30 13.84
C ILE A 13 8.39 -0.54 12.64
N VAL A 14 8.21 -1.80 12.24
CA VAL A 14 7.33 -2.16 11.13
C VAL A 14 5.89 -1.75 11.42
N LYS A 15 5.37 -2.04 12.62
CA LYS A 15 4.02 -1.62 13.05
C LYS A 15 3.87 -0.10 13.05
N LYS A 16 4.89 0.65 13.50
CA LYS A 16 4.86 2.12 13.47
C LYS A 16 4.72 2.65 12.04
N VAL A 17 5.46 2.09 11.09
CA VAL A 17 5.33 2.45 9.66
C VAL A 17 3.95 2.07 9.13
N LEU A 18 3.47 0.86 9.43
CA LEU A 18 2.13 0.41 9.02
C LEU A 18 1.03 1.34 9.55
N ARG A 19 1.06 1.72 10.84
CA ARG A 19 0.13 2.68 11.43
C ARG A 19 0.13 4.01 10.67
N ALA A 20 1.31 4.57 10.42
CA ALA A 20 1.44 5.82 9.68
C ALA A 20 0.85 5.69 8.28
N THR A 21 1.13 4.60 7.57
CA THR A 21 0.56 4.32 6.25
C THR A 21 -0.97 4.23 6.30
N LEU A 22 -1.54 3.48 7.24
CA LEU A 22 -3.00 3.36 7.36
C LEU A 22 -3.67 4.70 7.69
N GLN A 23 -3.04 5.50 8.56
CA GLN A 23 -3.50 6.86 8.88
C GLN A 23 -3.46 7.77 7.65
N SER A 24 -2.38 7.71 6.85
CA SER A 24 -2.28 8.46 5.59
C SER A 24 -3.33 8.03 4.57
N LEU A 25 -3.58 6.73 4.41
CA LEU A 25 -4.63 6.23 3.52
C LEU A 25 -6.01 6.75 3.95
N ARG A 26 -6.34 6.68 5.25
CA ARG A 26 -7.58 7.24 5.80
C ARG A 26 -7.66 8.75 5.58
N TYR A 27 -6.57 9.48 5.79
CA TYR A 27 -6.52 10.92 5.57
C TYR A 27 -6.88 11.26 4.12
N VAL A 28 -6.20 10.63 3.15
CA VAL A 28 -6.44 10.83 1.72
C VAL A 28 -7.90 10.57 1.36
N GLN A 29 -8.48 9.48 1.87
CA GLN A 29 -9.87 9.10 1.55
C GLN A 29 -10.92 10.01 2.22
N GLN A 30 -10.67 10.46 3.46
CA GLN A 30 -11.65 11.17 4.28
C GLN A 30 -11.55 12.69 4.16
N ARG A 31 -10.44 13.20 3.61
CA ARG A 31 -10.13 14.64 3.52
C ARG A 31 -9.75 15.04 2.09
N PRO A 32 -10.70 14.94 1.13
CA PRO A 32 -10.44 15.23 -0.27
C PRO A 32 -9.94 16.66 -0.47
N THR A 33 -10.55 17.65 0.19
CA THR A 33 -10.19 19.06 0.05
C THR A 33 -8.76 19.34 0.51
N GLU A 34 -8.38 18.87 1.71
CA GLU A 34 -7.02 19.06 2.21
C GLU A 34 -6.00 18.28 1.37
N THR A 35 -6.39 17.12 0.85
CA THR A 35 -5.54 16.31 -0.02
C THR A 35 -5.31 16.99 -1.37
N THR A 36 -6.34 17.56 -2.01
CA THR A 36 -6.18 18.24 -3.31
C THR A 36 -5.42 19.57 -3.16
N GLN A 37 -5.59 20.28 -2.04
CA GLN A 37 -4.74 21.42 -1.70
C GLN A 37 -3.26 21.02 -1.52
N TYR A 38 -3.00 19.91 -0.84
CA TYR A 38 -1.65 19.36 -0.71
C TYR A 38 -1.04 19.01 -2.07
N ILE A 39 -1.78 18.31 -2.92
CA ILE A 39 -1.39 17.95 -4.30
C ILE A 39 -1.04 19.20 -5.11
N GLY A 40 -1.90 20.22 -5.09
CA GLY A 40 -1.68 21.48 -5.79
C GLY A 40 -0.40 22.18 -5.36
N LYS A 41 -0.15 22.21 -4.05
CA LYS A 41 1.08 22.79 -3.48
C LYS A 41 2.33 21.98 -3.81
N GLU A 42 2.29 20.67 -3.61
CA GLU A 42 3.46 19.79 -3.72
C GLU A 42 3.95 19.67 -5.16
N TRP A 43 3.03 19.59 -6.12
CA TRP A 43 3.37 19.47 -7.55
C TRP A 43 3.21 20.76 -8.34
N ASN A 44 2.89 21.88 -7.67
CA ASN A 44 2.70 23.19 -8.27
C ASN A 44 1.74 23.17 -9.48
N VAL A 45 0.58 22.52 -9.28
CA VAL A 45 -0.48 22.40 -10.28
C VAL A 45 -1.69 23.24 -9.88
N ASP A 46 -2.50 23.65 -10.86
CA ASP A 46 -3.72 24.39 -10.58
C ASP A 46 -4.77 23.52 -9.85
N PRO A 47 -5.76 24.12 -9.18
CA PRO A 47 -6.76 23.38 -8.41
C PRO A 47 -7.55 22.34 -9.22
N SER A 48 -7.83 22.62 -10.50
CA SER A 48 -8.61 21.69 -11.33
C SER A 48 -7.82 20.44 -11.69
N LEU A 49 -6.53 20.61 -12.01
CA LEU A 49 -5.62 19.48 -12.24
C LEU A 49 -5.35 18.71 -10.94
N ALA A 50 -5.26 19.37 -9.78
CA ALA A 50 -5.12 18.70 -8.50
C ALA A 50 -6.31 17.78 -8.16
N ASP A 51 -7.54 18.26 -8.40
CA ASP A 51 -8.76 17.48 -8.24
C ASP A 51 -8.83 16.28 -9.19
N GLU A 52 -8.40 16.47 -10.45
CA GLU A 52 -8.33 15.38 -11.44
C GLU A 52 -7.33 14.30 -11.02
N LEU A 53 -6.11 14.70 -10.62
CA LEU A 53 -5.07 13.78 -10.15
C LEU A 53 -5.54 12.99 -8.93
N TYR A 54 -6.20 13.66 -7.97
CA TYR A 54 -6.79 12.98 -6.81
C TYR A 54 -7.82 11.94 -7.22
N ARG A 55 -8.78 12.31 -8.07
CA ARG A 55 -9.85 11.39 -8.52
C ARG A 55 -9.31 10.21 -9.32
N SER A 56 -8.30 10.44 -10.14
CA SER A 56 -7.63 9.41 -10.94
C SER A 56 -6.87 8.41 -10.07
N MET A 57 -6.17 8.89 -9.04
CA MET A 57 -5.34 8.06 -8.17
C MET A 57 -6.11 7.39 -7.02
N LEU A 58 -7.19 7.99 -6.52
CA LEU A 58 -7.92 7.48 -5.37
C LEU A 58 -8.34 6.00 -5.48
N PRO A 59 -8.86 5.51 -6.63
CA PRO A 59 -9.20 4.09 -6.79
C PRO A 59 -8.00 3.15 -6.78
N ALA A 60 -6.79 3.64 -7.07
CA ALA A 60 -5.58 2.84 -7.06
C ALA A 60 -5.00 2.63 -5.65
N PHE A 61 -5.42 3.44 -4.67
CA PHE A 61 -5.01 3.25 -3.28
C PHE A 61 -5.80 2.14 -2.60
N SER A 62 -5.10 1.38 -1.75
CA SER A 62 -5.74 0.43 -0.86
C SER A 62 -6.64 1.15 0.15
N LYS A 63 -7.79 0.54 0.47
CA LYS A 63 -8.71 1.08 1.49
C LYS A 63 -8.12 0.98 2.91
N ASP A 64 -7.46 -0.13 3.22
CA ASP A 64 -7.03 -0.50 4.57
C ASP A 64 -5.58 -1.04 4.62
N GLY A 65 -4.79 -0.79 3.57
CA GLY A 65 -3.43 -1.31 3.40
C GLY A 65 -3.35 -2.75 2.92
N GLY A 66 -4.50 -3.44 2.82
CA GLY A 66 -4.60 -4.78 2.25
C GLY A 66 -4.62 -4.79 0.72
N MET A 67 -4.51 -5.99 0.16
CA MET A 67 -4.62 -6.26 -1.27
C MET A 67 -5.28 -7.61 -1.46
N GLU A 68 -6.05 -7.76 -2.54
CA GLU A 68 -6.72 -9.03 -2.84
C GLU A 68 -5.69 -10.11 -3.20
N GLU A 69 -5.84 -11.30 -2.60
CA GLU A 69 -4.93 -12.43 -2.82
C GLU A 69 -4.80 -12.79 -4.30
N LYS A 70 -5.91 -12.75 -5.04
CA LYS A 70 -5.94 -12.99 -6.48
C LYS A 70 -4.99 -12.04 -7.23
N GLY A 71 -5.05 -10.74 -6.94
CA GLY A 71 -4.16 -9.76 -7.55
C GLY A 71 -2.68 -10.00 -7.22
N ILE A 72 -2.38 -10.49 -6.01
CA ILE A 72 -1.01 -10.84 -5.61
C ILE A 72 -0.53 -12.06 -6.40
N ARG A 73 -1.38 -13.09 -6.53
CA ARG A 73 -1.06 -14.31 -7.31
C ARG A 73 -0.81 -13.99 -8.77
N GLU A 74 -1.64 -13.15 -9.37
CA GLU A 74 -1.48 -12.73 -10.76
C GLU A 74 -0.20 -11.92 -10.97
N ALA A 75 0.13 -11.01 -10.04
CA ALA A 75 1.39 -10.26 -10.10
C ALA A 75 2.61 -11.19 -9.96
N LEU A 76 2.56 -12.16 -9.03
CA LEU A 76 3.61 -13.14 -8.84
C LEU A 76 3.80 -14.03 -10.08
N ALA A 77 2.71 -14.50 -10.68
CA ALA A 77 2.76 -15.31 -11.90
C ALA A 77 3.40 -14.56 -13.06
N ARG A 78 3.02 -13.29 -13.28
CA ARG A 78 3.63 -12.43 -14.31
C ARG A 78 5.12 -12.23 -14.09
N GLU A 79 5.55 -11.99 -12.85
CA GLU A 79 6.98 -11.84 -12.55
C GLU A 79 7.75 -13.15 -12.73
N MET A 80 7.18 -14.28 -12.34
CA MET A 80 7.79 -15.60 -12.55
C MET A 80 7.97 -15.93 -14.03
N GLU A 81 6.96 -15.66 -14.85
CA GLU A 81 7.03 -15.80 -16.30
C GLU A 81 8.15 -14.91 -16.88
N ARG A 82 8.19 -13.63 -16.46
CA ARG A 82 9.18 -12.66 -16.91
C ARG A 82 10.62 -13.09 -16.61
N VAL A 83 10.86 -13.76 -15.48
CA VAL A 83 12.21 -14.24 -15.09
C VAL A 83 12.49 -15.68 -15.50
N GLY A 84 11.57 -16.34 -16.21
CA GLY A 84 11.71 -17.73 -16.67
C GLY A 84 11.66 -18.77 -15.53
N MET A 85 11.11 -18.41 -14.37
CA MET A 85 10.99 -19.31 -13.22
C MET A 85 9.75 -20.19 -13.37
N LYS A 86 9.98 -21.50 -13.49
CA LYS A 86 8.93 -22.50 -13.73
C LYS A 86 8.38 -23.15 -12.46
N GLU A 87 9.04 -22.95 -11.32
CA GLU A 87 8.64 -23.52 -10.04
C GLU A 87 7.56 -22.68 -9.38
N GLU A 88 6.47 -23.32 -8.90
CA GLU A 88 5.43 -22.61 -8.16
C GLU A 88 5.98 -22.03 -6.85
N VAL A 89 5.91 -20.71 -6.70
CA VAL A 89 6.29 -20.03 -5.45
C VAL A 89 5.05 -19.89 -4.56
N PRO A 90 5.02 -20.52 -3.38
CA PRO A 90 3.90 -20.37 -2.47
C PRO A 90 3.81 -18.93 -1.98
N LEU A 91 2.59 -18.37 -1.94
CA LEU A 91 2.35 -17.00 -1.49
C LEU A 91 2.97 -16.68 -0.12
N SER A 92 3.00 -17.65 0.78
CA SER A 92 3.58 -17.48 2.12
C SER A 92 5.08 -17.16 2.11
N ARG A 93 5.79 -17.39 1.00
CA ARG A 93 7.19 -16.98 0.84
C ARG A 93 7.37 -15.52 0.42
N VAL A 94 6.32 -14.89 -0.11
CA VAL A 94 6.38 -13.50 -0.61
C VAL A 94 5.50 -12.55 0.19
N LEU A 95 4.59 -13.09 1.01
CA LEU A 95 3.57 -12.34 1.70
C LEU A 95 3.50 -12.71 3.18
N ASP A 96 3.83 -11.75 4.05
CA ASP A 96 3.59 -11.81 5.49
C ASP A 96 2.75 -10.61 5.92
N LEU A 97 1.47 -10.86 6.21
CA LEU A 97 0.50 -9.83 6.62
C LEU A 97 0.21 -9.85 8.12
N ARG A 98 0.96 -10.61 8.93
CA ARG A 98 0.65 -10.77 10.37
C ARG A 98 0.62 -9.42 11.09
N LEU A 99 1.67 -8.62 10.91
CA LEU A 99 1.79 -7.31 11.54
C LEU A 99 0.76 -6.30 10.98
N LEU A 100 0.42 -6.38 9.69
CA LEU A 100 -0.65 -5.55 9.12
C LEU A 100 -2.00 -5.87 9.79
N LYS A 101 -2.35 -7.15 9.91
CA LYS A 101 -3.60 -7.59 10.54
C LYS A 101 -3.67 -7.22 12.03
N GLU A 102 -2.54 -7.20 12.73
CA GLU A 102 -2.48 -6.70 14.11
C GLU A 102 -2.78 -5.20 14.16
N VAL A 103 -2.11 -4.41 13.33
CA VAL A 103 -2.28 -2.95 13.30
C VAL A 103 -3.68 -2.54 12.84
N GLN A 104 -4.28 -3.25 11.88
CA GLN A 104 -5.63 -2.98 11.41
C GLN A 104 -6.68 -3.10 12.53
N LYS A 105 -6.43 -3.89 13.59
CA LYS A 105 -7.33 -4.01 14.74
C LYS A 105 -7.24 -2.84 15.74
N GLU A 106 -6.27 -1.95 15.57
CA GLU A 106 -6.09 -0.76 16.42
C GLU A 106 -7.04 0.40 16.02
N PHE A 107 -7.81 0.25 14.93
CA PHE A 107 -8.59 1.30 14.26
C PHE A 107 -10.03 0.89 13.94
#